data_AF-I0L7P6-F1
#
_entry.id   AF-I0L7P6-F1
#
_cell.length_a   1.000
_cell.length_b   1.000
_cell.length_c   1.000
_cell.angle_alpha   90.00
_cell.angle_beta   90.00
_cell.angle_gamma   90.00
#
_symmetry.space_group_name_H-M   'P 1'
#
loop_
_entity.id
_entity.type
_entity.pdbx_description
1 polymer ?
#
loop_
_entity_poly.entity_id
_entity_poly.type
_entity_poly.pdbx_seq_one_letter_code
_entity_poly.pdbx_strand_id
1 'polypeptide(L)'
;MARHERPVDPTAGPLSSFAHELRKLRVEAGNPTYRRLAEVAGYSASTLSAAASGIRQPSLDVLLAYVGACGGDTAQWRQRWFELNEGLGPASSASAPADPARAETPDPTPAEPIATPLAESPSTVAARDPSAPATGEPTGTSGAAGPTHDRRASPPRHRKLRRRLALAAVVVAGLAGTAAVVPMTQPRSAAKGATSAAGTTTTTACPATTTDAAFTAVTYDGGVHVRSEPRRDQGILYTIPPGCVVGLTGYCLGERITDSTSQTPDIRWFILADGGLIASGVVHGNPPTGLEPSRCPGDRPGPAAIALAIAPDVTGPGGWRLSATGTHVEIVGFAAYYADDPALPAERRWHQIGMTGTAAPPFDLVWKLDRLSVQHGPTAEIPVAAVACLGGGAPTDVLDVRAARPDGSSTAEALPLAADQRLAARRTACLYP
;
A
#
# COMPACT_ATOMS: atom_id res chain seq x y z
N MET A 1 -39.94 12.36 8.36
CA MET A 1 -38.89 12.90 9.26
C MET A 1 -37.61 12.11 9.05
N ALA A 2 -36.45 12.77 9.02
CA ALA A 2 -35.17 12.06 8.91
C ALA A 2 -34.96 11.20 10.17
N ARG A 3 -34.54 9.94 10.00
CA ARG A 3 -34.21 9.06 11.12
C ARG A 3 -33.09 9.73 11.94
N HIS A 4 -33.32 9.93 13.23
CA HIS A 4 -32.28 10.48 14.11
C HIS A 4 -31.05 9.59 14.08
N GLU A 5 -29.90 10.22 13.96
CA GLU A 5 -28.61 9.53 13.96
C GLU A 5 -28.41 8.83 15.32
N ARG A 6 -28.05 7.54 15.29
CA ARG A 6 -27.84 6.76 16.52
C ARG A 6 -26.67 7.38 17.29
N PRO A 7 -26.80 7.64 18.61
CA PRO A 7 -25.70 8.19 19.41
C PRO A 7 -24.44 7.32 19.31
N VAL A 8 -23.28 7.97 19.20
CA VAL A 8 -21.96 7.33 19.29
C VAL A 8 -21.42 7.61 20.68
N ASP A 9 -21.13 6.56 21.43
CA ASP A 9 -20.48 6.64 22.73
C ASP A 9 -18.97 6.86 22.54
N PRO A 10 -18.42 8.05 22.87
CA PRO A 10 -17.01 8.35 22.68
C PRO A 10 -16.08 7.47 23.55
N THR A 11 -16.60 6.81 24.58
CA THR A 11 -15.82 5.95 25.49
C THR A 11 -15.76 4.49 25.04
N ALA A 12 -16.55 4.09 24.04
CA ALA A 12 -16.63 2.71 23.56
C ALA A 12 -15.39 2.23 22.79
N GLY A 13 -14.46 3.13 22.44
CA GLY A 13 -13.18 2.79 21.81
C GLY A 13 -12.62 3.90 20.91
N PRO A 14 -11.40 3.72 20.36
CA PRO A 14 -10.74 4.73 19.53
C PRO A 14 -11.57 5.17 18.32
N LEU A 15 -12.20 4.20 17.64
CA LEU A 15 -13.02 4.47 16.46
C LEU A 15 -14.32 5.22 16.82
N SER A 16 -14.95 4.90 17.96
CA SER A 16 -16.14 5.61 18.43
C SER A 16 -15.81 7.03 18.87
N SER A 17 -14.68 7.24 19.56
CA SER A 17 -14.18 8.58 19.91
C SER A 17 -13.90 9.40 18.64
N PHE A 18 -13.25 8.81 17.64
CA PHE A 18 -12.97 9.46 16.37
C PHE A 18 -14.25 9.87 15.62
N ALA A 19 -15.25 8.99 15.56
CA ALA A 19 -16.53 9.29 14.93
C ALA A 19 -17.32 10.37 15.69
N HIS A 20 -17.24 10.39 17.02
CA HIS A 20 -17.83 11.45 17.84
C HIS A 20 -17.25 12.83 17.49
N GLU A 21 -15.93 12.91 17.40
CA GLU A 21 -15.22 14.13 17.03
C GLU A 21 -15.55 14.57 15.59
N LEU A 22 -15.73 13.62 14.67
CA LEU A 22 -16.10 13.94 13.28
C LEU A 22 -17.52 14.51 13.19
N ARG A 23 -18.44 14.00 14.01
CA ARG A 23 -19.79 14.58 14.16
C ARG A 23 -19.75 15.95 14.82
N LYS A 24 -18.86 16.16 15.79
CA LYS A 24 -18.66 17.48 16.42
C LYS A 24 -18.18 18.50 15.38
N LEU A 25 -17.23 18.15 14.53
CA LEU A 25 -16.80 19.00 13.41
C LEU A 25 -17.99 19.35 12.50
N ARG A 26 -18.85 18.37 12.16
CA ARG A 26 -20.05 18.64 11.37
C ARG A 26 -20.99 19.62 12.06
N VAL A 27 -21.18 19.49 13.38
CA VAL A 27 -21.99 20.43 14.17
C VAL A 27 -21.38 21.84 14.16
N GLU A 28 -20.07 21.95 14.34
CA GLU A 28 -19.33 23.22 14.28
C GLU A 28 -19.44 23.89 12.90
N ALA A 29 -19.52 23.10 11.83
CA ALA A 29 -19.77 23.56 10.45
C ALA A 29 -21.24 23.95 10.17
N GLY A 30 -22.08 24.08 11.20
CA GLY A 30 -23.51 24.41 11.06
C GLY A 30 -24.42 23.19 10.87
N ASN A 31 -23.91 22.00 11.17
CA ASN A 31 -24.63 20.72 11.12
C ASN A 31 -25.31 20.44 9.76
N PRO A 32 -24.60 20.55 8.61
CA PRO A 32 -25.17 20.21 7.31
C PRO A 32 -25.69 18.77 7.32
N THR A 33 -26.82 18.54 6.66
CA THR A 33 -27.34 17.18 6.46
C THR A 33 -26.34 16.35 5.64
N TYR A 34 -26.31 15.03 5.81
CA TYR A 34 -25.46 14.17 4.98
C TYR A 34 -25.73 14.31 3.49
N ARG A 35 -26.96 14.65 3.09
CA ARG A 35 -27.29 14.96 1.68
C ARG A 35 -26.62 16.24 1.20
N ARG A 36 -26.63 17.30 2.01
CA ARG A 36 -25.94 18.56 1.67
C ARG A 36 -24.42 18.38 1.70
N LEU A 37 -23.91 17.60 2.64
CA LEU A 37 -22.50 17.28 2.72
C LEU A 37 -22.05 16.45 1.51
N ALA A 38 -22.88 15.52 1.04
CA ALA A 38 -22.66 14.71 -0.16
C ALA A 38 -22.46 15.56 -1.42
N GLU A 39 -23.24 16.63 -1.59
CA GLU A 39 -23.13 17.55 -2.72
C GLU A 39 -21.76 18.24 -2.80
N VAL A 40 -21.11 18.46 -1.65
CA VAL A 40 -19.80 19.16 -1.56
C VAL A 40 -18.65 18.17 -1.52
N ALA A 41 -18.80 17.09 -0.74
CA ALA A 41 -17.77 16.08 -0.52
C ALA A 41 -17.67 15.08 -1.68
N GLY A 42 -18.64 15.02 -2.60
CA GLY A 42 -18.66 14.09 -3.73
C GLY A 42 -18.82 12.61 -3.35
N TYR A 43 -19.23 12.30 -2.11
CA TYR A 43 -19.57 10.95 -1.65
C TYR A 43 -21.06 10.82 -1.39
N SER A 44 -21.60 9.61 -1.49
CA SER A 44 -23.01 9.37 -1.16
C SER A 44 -23.32 9.73 0.30
N ALA A 45 -24.56 10.16 0.57
CA ALA A 45 -24.99 10.48 1.93
C ALA A 45 -24.89 9.25 2.87
N SER A 46 -25.07 8.04 2.35
CA SER A 46 -24.87 6.79 3.11
C SER A 46 -23.40 6.54 3.42
N THR A 47 -22.47 6.80 2.49
CA THR A 47 -21.03 6.71 2.72
C THR A 47 -20.57 7.69 3.80
N LEU A 48 -21.00 8.96 3.75
CA LEU A 48 -20.64 9.97 4.75
C LEU A 48 -21.26 9.69 6.12
N SER A 49 -22.50 9.17 6.15
CA SER A 49 -23.14 8.70 7.37
C SER A 49 -22.40 7.51 7.97
N ALA A 50 -21.98 6.55 7.15
CA ALA A 50 -21.19 5.40 7.57
C ALA A 50 -19.82 5.82 8.12
N ALA A 51 -19.15 6.80 7.47
CA ALA A 51 -17.88 7.35 7.92
C ALA A 51 -17.96 7.96 9.33
N ALA A 52 -19.08 8.62 9.64
CA ALA A 52 -19.36 9.19 10.94
C ALA A 52 -20.10 8.23 11.89
N SER A 53 -20.20 6.93 11.57
CA SER A 53 -20.99 5.97 12.38
C SER A 53 -20.26 5.43 13.60
N GLY A 54 -18.93 5.40 13.58
CA GLY A 54 -18.11 4.73 14.60
C GLY A 54 -18.10 3.20 14.52
N ILE A 55 -18.72 2.61 13.50
CA ILE A 55 -18.77 1.15 13.30
C ILE A 55 -17.58 0.65 12.47
N ARG A 56 -17.22 1.39 11.42
CA ARG A 56 -16.07 1.10 10.55
C ARG A 56 -15.20 2.34 10.40
N GLN A 57 -13.90 2.14 10.28
CA GLN A 57 -12.97 3.22 9.99
C GLN A 57 -13.27 3.79 8.60
N PRO A 58 -13.47 5.11 8.46
CA PRO A 58 -13.60 5.70 7.13
C PRO A 58 -12.30 5.52 6.35
N SER A 59 -12.36 5.37 5.04
CA SER A 59 -11.15 5.53 4.23
C SER A 59 -10.61 6.95 4.40
N LEU A 60 -9.30 7.12 4.22
CA LEU A 60 -8.68 8.44 4.35
C LEU A 60 -9.32 9.46 3.40
N ASP A 61 -9.67 9.06 2.17
CA ASP A 61 -10.34 9.95 1.21
C ASP A 61 -11.72 10.41 1.69
N VAL A 62 -12.56 9.48 2.16
CA VAL A 62 -13.91 9.82 2.65
C VAL A 62 -13.82 10.75 3.86
N LEU A 63 -12.86 10.51 4.76
CA LEU A 63 -12.62 11.40 5.89
C LEU A 63 -12.23 12.80 5.44
N LEU A 64 -11.21 12.92 4.58
CA LEU A 64 -10.69 14.23 4.17
C LEU A 64 -11.72 15.02 3.36
N ALA A 65 -12.53 14.34 2.55
CA ALA A 65 -13.66 14.95 1.86
C ALA A 65 -14.75 15.43 2.83
N TYR A 66 -15.08 14.63 3.86
CA TYR A 66 -16.01 15.04 4.92
C TYR A 66 -15.49 16.29 5.65
N VAL A 67 -14.24 16.24 6.12
CA VAL A 67 -13.60 17.33 6.88
C VAL A 67 -13.50 18.59 6.04
N GLY A 68 -13.05 18.47 4.79
CA GLY A 68 -12.98 19.58 3.85
C GLY A 68 -14.34 20.19 3.53
N ALA A 69 -15.37 19.35 3.35
CA ALA A 69 -16.75 19.83 3.16
C ALA A 69 -17.35 20.49 4.41
N CYS A 70 -16.83 20.17 5.60
CA CYS A 70 -17.13 20.85 6.85
C CYS A 70 -16.22 22.07 7.11
N GLY A 71 -15.26 22.38 6.23
CA GLY A 71 -14.29 23.47 6.43
C GLY A 71 -13.30 23.24 7.56
N GLY A 72 -13.11 21.98 7.98
CA GLY A 72 -12.13 21.61 9.00
C GLY A 72 -10.71 21.51 8.47
N ASP A 73 -9.74 21.44 9.40
CA ASP A 73 -8.33 21.25 9.07
C ASP A 73 -8.05 19.81 8.61
N THR A 74 -7.98 19.63 7.28
CA THR A 74 -7.71 18.33 6.65
C THR A 74 -6.33 17.77 7.04
N ALA A 75 -5.33 18.60 7.34
CA ALA A 75 -4.01 18.12 7.74
C ALA A 75 -4.03 17.53 9.15
N GLN A 76 -4.68 18.23 10.10
CA GLN A 76 -4.88 17.71 11.45
C GLN A 76 -5.66 16.39 11.44
N TRP A 77 -6.74 16.33 10.66
CA TRP A 77 -7.58 15.13 10.56
C TRP A 77 -6.87 13.97 9.86
N ARG A 78 -6.00 14.25 8.88
CA ARG A 78 -5.12 13.23 8.27
C ARG A 78 -4.22 12.58 9.32
N GLN A 79 -3.57 13.39 10.16
CA GLN A 79 -2.70 12.88 11.21
C GLN A 79 -3.46 11.99 12.19
N ARG A 80 -4.62 12.47 12.69
CA ARG A 80 -5.49 11.69 13.58
C ARG A 80 -5.95 10.37 12.97
N TRP A 81 -6.16 10.31 11.65
CA TRP A 81 -6.51 9.07 10.96
C TRP A 81 -5.37 8.07 10.94
N PHE A 82 -4.13 8.50 10.70
CA PHE A 82 -2.97 7.60 10.78
C PHE A 82 -2.75 7.09 12.20
N GLU A 83 -2.86 7.96 13.22
CA GLU A 83 -2.79 7.56 14.62
C GLU A 83 -3.88 6.53 14.99
N LEU A 84 -5.11 6.72 14.51
CA LEU A 84 -6.19 5.75 14.67
C LEU A 84 -5.87 4.43 13.97
N ASN A 85 -5.35 4.47 12.75
CA ASN A 85 -5.01 3.29 11.96
C ASN A 85 -3.92 2.45 12.63
N GLU A 86 -2.87 3.10 13.15
CA GLU A 86 -1.81 2.44 13.92
C GLU A 86 -2.35 1.82 15.22
N GLY A 87 -3.27 2.52 15.91
CA GLY A 87 -3.91 2.03 17.13
C GLY A 87 -4.87 0.86 16.95
N LEU A 88 -5.41 0.64 15.75
CA LEU A 88 -6.34 -0.45 15.44
C LEU A 88 -5.67 -1.75 14.96
N GLY A 89 -4.40 -1.70 14.56
CA GLY A 89 -3.63 -2.87 14.09
C GLY A 89 -4.14 -3.50 12.77
N PRO A 90 -3.40 -4.47 12.18
CA PRO A 90 -3.67 -5.01 10.84
C PRO A 90 -4.92 -5.91 10.71
N ALA A 91 -5.82 -5.95 11.69
CA ALA A 91 -6.96 -6.87 11.72
C ALA A 91 -8.31 -6.27 11.29
N SER A 92 -8.38 -4.97 10.94
CA SER A 92 -9.65 -4.27 10.69
C SER A 92 -9.83 -3.72 9.26
N SER A 93 -9.03 -4.19 8.30
CA SER A 93 -9.14 -3.78 6.89
C SER A 93 -10.12 -4.63 6.07
N ALA A 94 -10.67 -5.71 6.62
CA ALA A 94 -11.58 -6.60 5.90
C ALA A 94 -13.05 -6.22 6.17
N SER A 95 -13.64 -5.41 5.27
CA SER A 95 -15.00 -5.57 4.71
C SER A 95 -15.50 -4.26 4.08
N ALA A 96 -15.17 -4.08 2.80
CA ALA A 96 -15.98 -3.24 1.90
C ALA A 96 -17.39 -3.87 1.76
N PRO A 97 -18.47 -3.07 1.67
CA PRO A 97 -19.81 -3.63 1.55
C PRO A 97 -20.03 -4.26 0.17
N ALA A 98 -20.43 -5.53 0.16
CA ALA A 98 -21.29 -6.06 -0.88
C ALA A 98 -22.67 -5.38 -0.74
N ASP A 99 -23.16 -4.74 -1.80
CA ASP A 99 -24.55 -4.29 -1.88
C ASP A 99 -25.48 -5.50 -2.04
N PRO A 100 -26.45 -5.75 -1.14
CA PRO A 100 -27.50 -6.73 -1.35
C PRO A 100 -28.79 -5.97 -1.69
N ALA A 101 -29.07 -5.76 -2.98
CA ALA A 101 -30.38 -5.29 -3.42
C ALA A 101 -30.72 -5.69 -4.86
N ARG A 102 -30.91 -6.99 -5.11
CA ARG A 102 -32.03 -7.48 -5.94
C ARG A 102 -32.31 -8.95 -5.66
N ALA A 103 -33.15 -9.22 -4.66
CA ALA A 103 -33.90 -10.46 -4.61
C ALA A 103 -35.19 -10.25 -5.40
N GLU A 104 -35.32 -10.94 -6.52
CA GLU A 104 -36.57 -11.54 -7.00
C GLU A 104 -36.27 -12.40 -8.23
N THR A 105 -36.07 -13.70 -7.99
CA THR A 105 -36.33 -14.75 -8.96
C THR A 105 -37.79 -15.20 -8.82
N PRO A 106 -38.43 -15.59 -9.91
CA PRO A 106 -39.19 -16.81 -9.90
C PRO A 106 -38.56 -17.86 -10.83
N ASP A 107 -38.72 -19.10 -10.37
CA ASP A 107 -38.29 -20.41 -10.89
C ASP A 107 -38.48 -20.62 -12.40
N PRO A 108 -37.72 -21.55 -13.01
CA PRO A 108 -38.41 -22.82 -13.30
C PRO A 108 -37.62 -24.10 -12.97
N THR A 109 -38.42 -25.03 -12.47
CA THR A 109 -38.28 -26.46 -12.16
C THR A 109 -37.52 -27.31 -13.23
N PRO A 110 -36.92 -28.47 -12.87
CA PRO A 110 -35.77 -29.06 -13.54
C PRO A 110 -36.10 -30.14 -14.58
N ALA A 111 -35.18 -30.35 -15.53
CA ALA A 111 -35.13 -31.53 -16.37
C ALA A 111 -33.68 -32.06 -16.53
N GLU A 112 -33.61 -33.38 -16.56
CA GLU A 112 -32.50 -34.32 -16.37
C GLU A 112 -31.34 -34.32 -17.40
N PRO A 113 -30.23 -35.06 -17.13
CA PRO A 113 -28.98 -34.98 -17.88
C PRO A 113 -28.98 -35.92 -19.09
N ILE A 114 -28.52 -35.44 -20.25
CA ILE A 114 -28.30 -36.27 -21.43
C ILE A 114 -26.81 -36.61 -21.58
N ALA A 115 -26.61 -37.92 -21.62
CA ALA A 115 -25.45 -38.75 -21.84
C ALA A 115 -24.40 -38.26 -22.87
N THR A 116 -23.15 -38.58 -22.52
CA THR A 116 -22.00 -38.90 -23.38
C THR A 116 -22.36 -39.90 -24.50
N PRO A 117 -21.60 -39.90 -25.60
CA PRO A 117 -21.19 -41.16 -26.20
C PRO A 117 -19.67 -41.32 -26.31
N LEU A 118 -19.28 -42.56 -26.04
CA LEU A 118 -18.00 -43.22 -26.29
C LEU A 118 -17.64 -43.30 -27.79
N ALA A 119 -16.37 -43.72 -27.99
CA ALA A 119 -15.76 -44.38 -29.16
C ALA A 119 -15.14 -43.41 -30.18
N GLU A 120 -13.92 -43.61 -30.70
CA GLU A 120 -13.23 -44.88 -30.95
C GLU A 120 -11.73 -44.61 -31.26
N SER A 121 -10.84 -45.47 -30.77
CA SER A 121 -9.45 -45.63 -31.26
C SER A 121 -9.34 -46.98 -31.98
N PRO A 122 -8.44 -47.11 -32.97
CA PRO A 122 -7.64 -48.32 -33.17
C PRO A 122 -6.14 -47.99 -33.00
N SER A 123 -5.39 -48.70 -32.14
CA SER A 123 -4.58 -49.92 -32.42
C SER A 123 -3.64 -49.74 -33.63
N THR A 124 -2.34 -50.07 -33.66
CA THR A 124 -1.34 -50.78 -32.82
C THR A 124 0.03 -50.49 -33.53
N VAL A 125 1.22 -50.63 -32.93
CA VAL A 125 2.14 -51.77 -33.18
C VAL A 125 3.49 -51.57 -32.44
N ALA A 126 3.84 -52.60 -31.66
CA ALA A 126 5.13 -53.25 -31.36
C ALA A 126 6.39 -52.50 -30.84
N ALA A 127 6.70 -52.87 -29.59
CA ALA A 127 7.98 -53.19 -28.96
C ALA A 127 9.26 -53.38 -29.83
N ARG A 128 10.41 -52.94 -29.28
CA ARG A 128 11.56 -53.79 -28.94
C ARG A 128 12.67 -53.01 -28.21
N ASP A 129 13.16 -53.61 -27.13
CA ASP A 129 14.45 -53.37 -26.43
C ASP A 129 15.22 -54.72 -26.54
N PRO A 130 16.49 -54.92 -26.13
CA PRO A 130 17.61 -54.00 -25.84
C PRO A 130 18.92 -54.42 -26.56
N SER A 131 20.02 -53.67 -26.41
CA SER A 131 21.40 -54.20 -26.46
C SER A 131 22.44 -53.23 -25.87
N ALA A 132 23.11 -53.67 -24.81
CA ALA A 132 24.47 -53.25 -24.40
C ALA A 132 25.53 -54.11 -25.14
N PRO A 133 26.86 -53.85 -25.06
CA PRO A 133 27.64 -54.22 -23.85
C PRO A 133 28.89 -53.36 -23.48
N ALA A 134 29.26 -53.49 -22.20
CA ALA A 134 30.57 -53.52 -21.50
C ALA A 134 31.85 -52.93 -22.15
N THR A 135 32.71 -52.17 -21.44
CA THR A 135 33.78 -52.59 -20.47
C THR A 135 34.65 -51.32 -20.19
N GLY A 136 35.41 -51.11 -19.11
CA GLY A 136 35.79 -51.90 -17.95
C GLY A 136 36.49 -51.05 -16.86
N GLU A 137 36.60 -51.65 -15.69
CA GLU A 137 37.48 -51.33 -14.54
C GLU A 137 38.95 -51.76 -14.84
N PRO A 138 40.00 -51.58 -13.97
CA PRO A 138 40.01 -51.51 -12.48
C PRO A 138 40.96 -50.41 -11.93
N THR A 139 41.15 -50.11 -10.64
CA THR A 139 41.60 -50.84 -9.42
C THR A 139 41.71 -49.71 -8.37
N GLY A 140 41.43 -49.77 -7.06
CA GLY A 140 41.66 -50.78 -6.03
C GLY A 140 42.43 -50.13 -4.85
N THR A 141 42.17 -50.60 -3.61
CA THR A 141 42.90 -50.36 -2.32
C THR A 141 42.26 -49.30 -1.38
N SER A 142 42.08 -49.47 -0.07
CA SER A 142 42.00 -50.59 0.91
C SER A 142 41.82 -49.95 2.31
N GLY A 143 41.18 -50.67 3.25
CA GLY A 143 41.39 -50.58 4.71
C GLY A 143 40.45 -49.63 5.48
N ALA A 144 39.46 -50.03 6.29
CA ALA A 144 39.34 -51.01 7.40
C ALA A 144 39.57 -50.42 8.82
N ALA A 145 38.52 -50.62 9.66
CA ALA A 145 38.48 -50.81 11.13
C ALA A 145 38.62 -49.61 12.12
N GLY A 146 37.64 -49.51 13.06
CA GLY A 146 37.65 -48.65 14.27
C GLY A 146 38.38 -49.30 15.48
N PRO A 147 38.00 -49.12 16.77
CA PRO A 147 37.06 -48.17 17.41
C PRO A 147 37.56 -47.57 18.77
N THR A 148 36.67 -46.82 19.46
CA THR A 148 36.58 -46.48 20.92
C THR A 148 37.72 -45.77 21.68
N HIS A 149 37.42 -44.63 22.33
CA HIS A 149 37.40 -44.51 23.81
C HIS A 149 36.86 -43.17 24.34
N ASP A 150 36.10 -43.29 25.44
CA ASP A 150 35.66 -42.30 26.42
C ASP A 150 36.62 -41.15 26.75
N ARG A 151 36.06 -39.96 27.05
CA ARG A 151 36.18 -39.37 28.41
C ARG A 151 35.27 -38.16 28.65
N ARG A 152 34.43 -38.33 29.67
CA ARG A 152 33.71 -37.35 30.48
C ARG A 152 34.68 -36.60 31.42
N ALA A 153 34.49 -35.28 31.61
CA ALA A 153 34.50 -34.59 32.93
C ALA A 153 34.40 -33.06 32.78
N SER A 154 33.68 -32.44 33.73
CA SER A 154 33.09 -31.10 33.70
C SER A 154 33.98 -29.99 34.37
N PRO A 155 33.45 -28.83 34.84
CA PRO A 155 33.89 -27.46 34.50
C PRO A 155 34.65 -26.78 35.67
N PRO A 156 34.90 -25.45 35.64
CA PRO A 156 34.19 -24.64 36.66
C PRO A 156 33.88 -23.15 36.34
N ARG A 157 32.79 -22.71 36.99
CA ARG A 157 32.60 -21.50 37.84
C ARG A 157 32.31 -20.11 37.24
N HIS A 158 31.04 -19.76 37.47
CA HIS A 158 30.47 -18.47 37.87
C HIS A 158 31.42 -17.42 38.47
N ARG A 159 31.26 -16.17 38.02
CA ARG A 159 31.33 -14.98 38.91
C ARG A 159 30.22 -13.98 38.60
N LYS A 160 29.74 -13.37 39.68
CA LYS A 160 28.49 -12.63 39.87
C LYS A 160 28.60 -11.16 39.43
N LEU A 161 27.47 -10.65 38.92
CA LEU A 161 26.75 -9.42 39.31
C LEU A 161 27.50 -8.07 39.27
N ARG A 162 26.95 -7.08 38.53
CA ARG A 162 26.27 -5.89 39.10
C ARG A 162 25.80 -4.89 38.03
N ARG A 163 24.48 -4.61 38.06
CA ARG A 163 23.85 -3.36 37.59
C ARG A 163 24.35 -2.18 38.42
N ARG A 164 24.59 -1.01 37.80
CA ARG A 164 24.33 0.30 38.41
C ARG A 164 23.87 1.32 37.37
N LEU A 165 22.83 2.04 37.77
CA LEU A 165 22.08 3.10 37.09
C LEU A 165 22.84 4.43 37.06
N ALA A 166 22.37 5.27 36.14
CA ALA A 166 22.77 6.63 35.84
C ALA A 166 22.61 7.63 37.00
N LEU A 167 23.37 8.73 36.91
CA LEU A 167 23.00 10.06 37.43
C LEU A 167 23.93 11.12 36.81
N ALA A 168 23.35 12.04 36.05
CA ALA A 168 23.94 13.35 35.78
C ALA A 168 22.81 14.37 35.91
N ALA A 169 22.86 15.15 36.99
CA ALA A 169 21.99 16.29 37.23
C ALA A 169 22.71 17.55 36.74
N VAL A 170 22.02 18.37 35.93
CA VAL A 170 22.43 19.74 35.62
C VAL A 170 21.39 20.67 36.23
N VAL A 171 21.89 21.58 37.07
CA VAL A 171 21.18 22.66 37.73
C VAL A 171 21.04 23.83 36.75
N VAL A 172 19.82 24.36 36.59
CA VAL A 172 19.62 25.74 36.12
C VAL A 172 18.59 26.41 37.03
N ALA A 173 19.00 27.53 37.62
CA ALA A 173 18.26 28.33 38.56
C ALA A 173 17.34 29.34 37.84
N GLY A 174 16.13 29.50 38.38
CA GLY A 174 15.46 30.76 38.69
C GLY A 174 15.08 31.73 37.55
N LEU A 175 13.77 32.01 37.43
CA LEU A 175 13.21 33.33 37.76
C LEU A 175 11.67 33.30 37.76
N ALA A 176 11.09 33.85 38.82
CA ALA A 176 9.67 34.08 38.99
C ALA A 176 9.24 35.35 38.23
N GLY A 177 8.08 35.29 37.56
CA GLY A 177 7.44 36.43 36.90
C GLY A 177 5.93 36.33 37.05
N THR A 178 5.37 37.29 37.78
CA THR A 178 3.96 37.47 38.13
C THR A 178 3.05 37.66 36.91
N ALA A 179 1.99 36.87 36.77
CA ALA A 179 0.92 37.12 35.80
C ALA A 179 -0.19 37.96 36.45
N ALA A 180 -0.26 39.24 36.05
CA ALA A 180 -1.37 40.13 36.34
C ALA A 180 -2.55 39.82 35.41
N VAL A 181 -3.74 39.72 36.00
CA VAL A 181 -5.02 39.53 35.31
C VAL A 181 -5.41 40.84 34.62
N VAL A 182 -5.58 40.82 33.30
CA VAL A 182 -6.20 41.92 32.53
C VAL A 182 -7.54 41.42 31.97
N PRO A 183 -8.67 42.10 32.20
CA PRO A 183 -9.93 41.75 31.58
C PRO A 183 -9.99 42.34 30.16
N MET A 184 -10.14 41.48 29.15
CA MET A 184 -10.48 41.91 27.79
C MET A 184 -11.99 42.09 27.66
N THR A 185 -12.43 43.33 27.57
CA THR A 185 -13.77 43.73 27.11
C THR A 185 -13.82 43.63 25.59
N GLN A 186 -14.65 42.76 25.04
CA GLN A 186 -14.96 42.73 23.60
C GLN A 186 -16.06 43.75 23.26
N PRO A 187 -15.90 44.60 22.24
CA PRO A 187 -16.97 45.41 21.72
C PRO A 187 -17.89 44.59 20.81
N ARG A 188 -19.20 44.65 21.07
CA ARG A 188 -20.26 44.17 20.18
C ARG A 188 -20.24 44.99 18.88
N SER A 189 -19.98 44.34 17.75
CA SER A 189 -20.35 44.88 16.43
C SER A 189 -21.60 44.17 15.93
N ALA A 190 -22.68 44.93 15.83
CA ALA A 190 -23.85 44.61 15.04
C ALA A 190 -23.60 45.09 13.61
N ALA A 191 -23.87 44.24 12.60
CA ALA A 191 -24.56 44.68 11.38
C ALA A 191 -24.79 43.53 10.38
N LYS A 192 -26.05 43.51 9.92
CA LYS A 192 -26.54 43.24 8.56
C LYS A 192 -26.47 41.81 8.03
N GLY A 193 -27.67 41.21 8.04
CA GLY A 193 -28.01 40.10 7.16
C GLY A 193 -27.82 40.47 5.69
N ALA A 194 -27.10 39.61 5.00
CA ALA A 194 -27.17 39.45 3.56
C ALA A 194 -27.90 38.13 3.31
N THR A 195 -29.07 38.22 2.69
CA THR A 195 -29.80 37.13 2.06
C THR A 195 -28.88 36.47 1.03
N SER A 196 -28.34 35.29 1.37
CA SER A 196 -27.62 34.45 0.41
C SER A 196 -28.64 33.79 -0.51
N ALA A 197 -28.69 34.28 -1.76
CA ALA A 197 -29.36 33.58 -2.84
C ALA A 197 -28.68 32.22 -3.02
N ALA A 198 -29.46 31.16 -2.85
CA ALA A 198 -29.02 29.79 -3.05
C ALA A 198 -28.52 29.61 -4.49
N GLY A 199 -27.20 29.49 -4.64
CA GLY A 199 -26.58 29.07 -5.88
C GLY A 199 -27.02 27.65 -6.22
N THR A 200 -27.66 27.50 -7.38
CA THR A 200 -28.03 26.22 -7.98
C THR A 200 -26.76 25.41 -8.25
N THR A 201 -26.58 24.32 -7.50
CA THR A 201 -25.54 23.31 -7.77
C THR A 201 -25.90 22.61 -9.08
N THR A 202 -25.17 22.95 -10.13
CA THR A 202 -25.21 22.24 -11.41
C THR A 202 -24.53 20.90 -11.21
N THR A 203 -25.24 19.80 -11.45
CA THR A 203 -24.63 18.48 -11.59
C THR A 203 -23.69 18.55 -12.80
N THR A 204 -22.39 18.66 -12.56
CA THR A 204 -21.38 18.81 -13.62
C THR A 204 -21.45 17.58 -14.53
N ALA A 205 -21.77 17.76 -15.81
CA ALA A 205 -21.70 16.69 -16.80
C ALA A 205 -20.25 16.18 -16.93
N CYS A 206 -20.05 14.97 -17.49
CA CYS A 206 -18.71 14.50 -17.79
C CYS A 206 -17.95 15.52 -18.65
N PRO A 207 -16.68 15.83 -18.33
CA PRO A 207 -15.89 16.76 -19.11
C PRO A 207 -15.68 16.19 -20.52
N ALA A 208 -15.66 17.08 -21.52
CA ALA A 208 -15.31 16.67 -22.87
C ALA A 208 -13.83 16.24 -22.90
N THR A 209 -13.56 15.09 -23.51
CA THR A 209 -12.18 14.65 -23.75
C THR A 209 -11.54 15.59 -24.77
N THR A 210 -10.35 16.10 -24.47
CA THR A 210 -9.59 16.96 -25.38
C THR A 210 -8.79 16.12 -26.37
N THR A 211 -8.53 16.66 -27.56
CA THR A 211 -7.69 16.01 -28.58
C THR A 211 -6.22 15.88 -28.17
N ASP A 212 -5.77 16.69 -27.21
CA ASP A 212 -4.38 16.74 -26.77
C ASP A 212 -4.09 15.79 -25.59
N ALA A 213 -5.01 14.88 -25.28
CA ALA A 213 -4.82 13.89 -24.24
C ALA A 213 -3.70 12.90 -24.62
N ALA A 214 -2.69 12.79 -23.76
CA ALA A 214 -1.63 11.79 -23.86
C ALA A 214 -2.15 10.37 -23.52
N PHE A 215 -3.13 10.28 -22.64
CA PHE A 215 -3.86 9.06 -22.31
C PHE A 215 -5.23 9.38 -21.70
N THR A 216 -6.04 8.35 -21.48
CA THR A 216 -7.38 8.49 -20.90
C THR A 216 -7.50 7.68 -19.62
N ALA A 217 -8.40 8.09 -18.72
CA ALA A 217 -8.81 7.29 -17.58
C ALA A 217 -10.33 7.32 -17.40
N VAL A 218 -10.87 6.31 -16.72
CA VAL A 218 -12.29 6.22 -16.35
C VAL A 218 -12.43 6.46 -14.85
N THR A 219 -13.33 7.35 -14.44
CA THR A 219 -13.54 7.65 -13.02
C THR A 219 -14.32 6.53 -12.31
N TYR A 220 -13.84 6.10 -11.12
CA TYR A 220 -14.51 5.06 -10.31
C TYR A 220 -15.79 5.55 -9.61
N ASP A 221 -16.46 4.64 -8.90
CA ASP A 221 -17.64 4.92 -8.07
C ASP A 221 -17.36 6.04 -7.06
N GLY A 222 -18.21 7.08 -7.07
CA GLY A 222 -18.01 8.30 -6.29
C GLY A 222 -17.38 9.47 -7.06
N GLY A 223 -16.89 9.23 -8.29
CA GLY A 223 -16.25 10.25 -9.10
C GLY A 223 -14.83 10.55 -8.63
N VAL A 224 -14.25 11.64 -9.13
CA VAL A 224 -12.89 12.06 -8.76
C VAL A 224 -12.82 13.54 -8.44
N HIS A 225 -12.12 13.85 -7.35
CA HIS A 225 -11.88 15.23 -6.94
C HIS A 225 -10.70 15.82 -7.69
N VAL A 226 -10.92 16.98 -8.30
CA VAL A 226 -9.89 17.76 -8.97
C VAL A 226 -9.32 18.78 -8.01
N ARG A 227 -7.99 18.89 -8.00
CA ARG A 227 -7.22 19.72 -7.06
C ARG A 227 -6.19 20.58 -7.79
N SER A 228 -5.71 21.63 -7.14
CA SER A 228 -4.67 22.53 -7.69
C SER A 228 -3.24 22.04 -7.47
N GLU A 229 -3.03 21.18 -6.48
CA GLU A 229 -1.74 20.54 -6.19
C GLU A 229 -1.97 19.04 -5.90
N PRO A 230 -0.94 18.18 -6.06
CA PRO A 230 -1.10 16.74 -5.97
C PRO A 230 -1.09 16.27 -4.49
N ARG A 231 -2.02 16.82 -3.68
CA ARG A 231 -2.18 16.53 -2.26
C ARG A 231 -3.67 16.52 -1.89
N ARG A 232 -4.09 15.57 -1.04
CA ARG A 232 -5.47 15.37 -0.61
C ARG A 232 -6.00 16.45 0.32
N ASP A 233 -5.12 17.17 1.01
CA ASP A 233 -5.50 18.26 1.93
C ASP A 233 -5.87 19.56 1.23
N GLN A 234 -5.57 19.68 -0.06
CA GLN A 234 -5.95 20.85 -0.84
C GLN A 234 -7.46 21.01 -0.92
N GLY A 235 -7.91 22.21 -1.27
CA GLY A 235 -9.30 22.42 -1.64
C GLY A 235 -9.69 21.54 -2.84
N ILE A 236 -10.93 21.05 -2.84
CA ILE A 236 -11.52 20.45 -4.04
C ILE A 236 -11.94 21.61 -4.94
N LEU A 237 -11.39 21.68 -6.16
CA LEU A 237 -11.78 22.67 -7.16
C LEU A 237 -13.17 22.35 -7.73
N TYR A 238 -13.33 21.09 -8.14
CA TYR A 238 -14.59 20.51 -8.59
C TYR A 238 -14.48 18.97 -8.54
N THR A 239 -15.60 18.29 -8.72
CA THR A 239 -15.66 16.82 -8.78
C THR A 239 -16.16 16.39 -10.15
N ILE A 240 -15.43 15.49 -10.80
CA ILE A 240 -15.88 14.82 -12.03
C ILE A 240 -16.74 13.62 -11.63
N PRO A 241 -17.94 13.44 -12.20
CA PRO A 241 -18.81 12.30 -11.86
C PRO A 241 -18.17 10.93 -12.10
N PRO A 242 -18.70 9.86 -11.48
CA PRO A 242 -18.29 8.48 -11.80
C PRO A 242 -18.65 8.11 -13.24
N GLY A 243 -17.89 7.18 -13.83
CA GLY A 243 -18.15 6.65 -15.18
C GLY A 243 -17.78 7.59 -16.32
N CYS A 244 -17.06 8.68 -16.05
CA CYS A 244 -16.59 9.62 -17.07
C CYS A 244 -15.24 9.16 -17.64
N VAL A 245 -15.10 9.24 -18.97
CA VAL A 245 -13.81 9.14 -19.64
C VAL A 245 -13.15 10.52 -19.67
N VAL A 246 -12.02 10.65 -18.99
CA VAL A 246 -11.26 11.92 -18.90
C VAL A 246 -9.98 11.83 -19.72
N GLY A 247 -9.66 12.93 -20.41
CA GLY A 247 -8.39 13.09 -21.13
C GLY A 247 -7.31 13.65 -20.21
N LEU A 248 -6.13 13.06 -20.24
CA LEU A 248 -5.01 13.38 -19.35
C LEU A 248 -3.80 13.77 -20.19
N THR A 249 -3.21 14.92 -19.91
CA THR A 249 -2.07 15.49 -20.66
C THR A 249 -0.74 14.98 -20.14
N GLY A 250 -0.70 14.43 -18.93
CA GLY A 250 0.50 13.91 -18.29
C GLY A 250 0.23 13.49 -16.86
N TYR A 251 1.30 13.31 -16.08
CA TYR A 251 1.22 13.08 -14.64
C TYR A 251 2.40 13.74 -13.93
N CYS A 252 2.22 14.08 -12.66
CA CYS A 252 3.29 14.51 -11.76
C CYS A 252 3.30 13.64 -10.51
N LEU A 253 4.30 13.84 -9.65
CA LEU A 253 4.45 13.10 -8.39
C LEU A 253 3.96 13.93 -7.22
N GLY A 254 3.24 13.31 -6.30
CA GLY A 254 2.65 14.01 -5.16
C GLY A 254 2.51 13.16 -3.91
N GLU A 255 1.52 13.51 -3.09
CA GLU A 255 1.16 12.72 -1.92
C GLU A 255 0.82 11.29 -2.32
N ARG A 256 1.31 10.33 -1.53
CA ARG A 256 0.95 8.92 -1.66
C ARG A 256 -0.53 8.70 -1.38
N ILE A 257 -1.18 8.11 -2.36
CA ILE A 257 -2.58 7.70 -2.37
C ILE A 257 -2.59 6.19 -2.28
N THR A 258 -3.62 5.61 -1.68
CA THR A 258 -3.86 4.16 -1.77
C THR A 258 -4.89 3.97 -2.86
N ASP A 259 -4.55 3.19 -3.88
CA ASP A 259 -5.49 2.73 -4.88
C ASP A 259 -6.60 1.94 -4.19
N SER A 260 -7.84 2.39 -4.36
CA SER A 260 -8.99 1.81 -3.67
C SER A 260 -9.30 0.38 -4.13
N THR A 261 -8.92 0.03 -5.36
CA THR A 261 -9.16 -1.28 -5.97
C THR A 261 -8.06 -2.26 -5.61
N SER A 262 -6.79 -1.87 -5.83
CA SER A 262 -5.64 -2.76 -5.62
C SER A 262 -5.04 -2.68 -4.22
N GLN A 263 -5.51 -1.77 -3.36
CA GLN A 263 -4.92 -1.47 -2.05
C GLN A 263 -3.42 -1.16 -2.11
N THR A 264 -2.94 -0.74 -3.29
CA THR A 264 -1.53 -0.49 -3.57
C THR A 264 -1.25 1.00 -3.43
N PRO A 265 -0.14 1.41 -2.81
CA PRO A 265 0.23 2.82 -2.79
C PRO A 265 0.55 3.31 -4.21
N ASP A 266 0.21 4.56 -4.51
CA ASP A 266 0.48 5.25 -5.77
C ASP A 266 0.75 6.73 -5.47
N ILE A 267 1.87 7.27 -5.96
CA ILE A 267 2.26 8.68 -5.83
C ILE A 267 2.01 9.48 -7.10
N ARG A 268 1.45 8.86 -8.15
CA ARG A 268 1.14 9.52 -9.42
C ARG A 268 -0.16 10.30 -9.32
N TRP A 269 -0.12 11.53 -9.81
CA TRP A 269 -1.28 12.40 -9.95
C TRP A 269 -1.39 12.82 -11.41
N PHE A 270 -2.52 12.53 -12.03
CA PHE A 270 -2.73 12.79 -13.44
C PHE A 270 -3.21 14.22 -13.68
N ILE A 271 -2.76 14.80 -14.78
CA ILE A 271 -2.96 16.19 -15.14
C ILE A 271 -4.07 16.27 -16.18
N LEU A 272 -5.12 17.03 -15.88
CA LEU A 272 -6.20 17.39 -16.80
C LEU A 272 -5.76 18.55 -17.70
N ALA A 273 -6.46 18.73 -18.83
CA ALA A 273 -6.14 19.78 -19.80
C ALA A 273 -6.25 21.21 -19.23
N ASP A 274 -7.07 21.43 -18.20
CA ASP A 274 -7.21 22.70 -17.49
C ASP A 274 -6.17 22.93 -16.39
N GLY A 275 -5.21 21.99 -16.23
CA GLY A 275 -4.19 22.01 -15.18
C GLY A 275 -4.65 21.40 -13.85
N GLY A 276 -5.91 20.96 -13.75
CA GLY A 276 -6.42 20.24 -12.59
C GLY A 276 -5.72 18.90 -12.38
N LEU A 277 -5.55 18.50 -11.12
CA LEU A 277 -4.87 17.27 -10.74
C LEU A 277 -5.85 16.28 -10.12
N ILE A 278 -5.77 15.03 -10.57
CA ILE A 278 -6.54 13.91 -10.03
C ILE A 278 -5.61 12.79 -9.57
N ALA A 279 -5.98 12.10 -8.49
CA ALA A 279 -5.18 10.98 -7.99
C ALA A 279 -5.32 9.75 -8.91
N SER A 280 -4.20 9.10 -9.23
CA SER A 280 -4.17 7.86 -10.04
C SER A 280 -4.98 6.73 -9.38
N GLY A 281 -4.88 6.58 -8.06
CA GLY A 281 -5.54 5.52 -7.30
C GLY A 281 -7.07 5.57 -7.25
N VAL A 282 -7.71 6.56 -7.87
CA VAL A 282 -9.18 6.69 -7.92
C VAL A 282 -9.73 6.73 -9.35
N VAL A 283 -8.91 6.38 -10.34
CA VAL A 283 -9.34 6.24 -11.75
C VAL A 283 -8.76 4.96 -12.37
N HIS A 284 -9.45 4.43 -13.38
CA HIS A 284 -8.96 3.34 -14.21
C HIS A 284 -8.30 3.87 -15.47
N GLY A 285 -6.98 3.90 -15.48
CA GLY A 285 -6.18 4.33 -16.62
C GLY A 285 -4.72 4.43 -16.21
N ASN A 286 -3.82 4.11 -17.13
CA ASN A 286 -2.39 4.19 -16.87
C ASN A 286 -1.71 5.02 -17.97
N PRO A 287 -0.67 5.80 -17.61
CA PRO A 287 0.23 6.40 -18.58
C PRO A 287 0.78 5.36 -19.56
N PRO A 288 1.02 5.72 -20.83
CA PRO A 288 1.70 4.84 -21.76
C PRO A 288 3.13 4.55 -21.27
N THR A 289 3.67 3.40 -21.68
CA THR A 289 5.03 3.01 -21.29
C THR A 289 6.04 4.07 -21.74
N GLY A 290 6.91 4.49 -20.82
CA GLY A 290 7.96 5.48 -21.08
C GLY A 290 7.52 6.93 -20.94
N LEU A 291 6.25 7.21 -20.58
CA LEU A 291 5.88 8.57 -20.20
C LEU A 291 6.50 8.89 -18.83
N GLU A 292 7.35 9.91 -18.80
CA GLU A 292 8.02 10.39 -17.59
C GLU A 292 7.16 11.39 -16.81
N PRO A 293 7.37 11.54 -15.48
CA PRO A 293 6.66 12.53 -14.68
C PRO A 293 6.98 13.95 -15.15
N SER A 294 5.93 14.73 -15.37
CA SER A 294 5.98 16.16 -15.63
C SER A 294 6.02 16.97 -14.33
N ARG A 295 6.37 18.26 -14.44
CA ARG A 295 6.32 19.19 -13.31
C ARG A 295 4.89 19.73 -13.14
N CYS A 296 4.43 19.87 -11.90
CA CYS A 296 3.17 20.53 -11.57
C CYS A 296 3.30 21.35 -10.27
N PRO A 297 2.41 22.32 -10.00
CA PRO A 297 2.42 23.05 -8.72
C PRO A 297 2.32 22.10 -7.52
N GLY A 298 3.24 22.25 -6.56
CA GLY A 298 3.27 21.42 -5.36
C GLY A 298 3.74 19.97 -5.58
N ASP A 299 4.35 19.67 -6.73
CA ASP A 299 4.92 18.35 -6.98
C ASP A 299 6.06 17.99 -6.01
N ARG A 300 6.28 16.69 -5.87
CA ARG A 300 7.37 16.13 -5.07
C ARG A 300 8.48 15.62 -6.00
N PRO A 301 9.75 15.67 -5.57
CA PRO A 301 10.83 15.05 -6.33
C PRO A 301 10.61 13.54 -6.42
N GLY A 302 11.02 12.95 -7.55
CA GLY A 302 11.00 11.50 -7.71
C GLY A 302 12.11 10.81 -6.92
N PRO A 303 12.01 9.48 -6.76
CA PRO A 303 13.05 8.69 -6.10
C PRO A 303 14.43 8.92 -6.73
N ALA A 304 15.44 9.14 -5.88
CA ALA A 304 16.80 9.45 -6.34
C ALA A 304 17.82 8.37 -5.99
N ALA A 305 17.65 7.70 -4.85
CA ALA A 305 18.52 6.63 -4.39
C ALA A 305 17.77 5.68 -3.47
N ILE A 306 18.16 4.41 -3.48
CA ILE A 306 17.65 3.38 -2.55
C ILE A 306 18.80 2.47 -2.13
N ALA A 307 18.73 1.96 -0.90
CA ALA A 307 19.64 0.97 -0.35
C ALA A 307 18.84 -0.13 0.34
N LEU A 308 19.19 -1.39 0.07
CA LEU A 308 18.58 -2.59 0.61
C LEU A 308 19.50 -3.25 1.64
N ALA A 309 18.94 -3.52 2.81
CA ALA A 309 19.51 -4.40 3.82
C ALA A 309 18.63 -5.65 3.96
N ILE A 310 19.27 -6.81 4.11
CA ILE A 310 18.62 -8.10 4.30
C ILE A 310 19.17 -8.72 5.58
N ALA A 311 18.28 -9.09 6.49
CA ALA A 311 18.62 -9.76 7.73
C ALA A 311 17.68 -10.95 7.97
N PRO A 312 18.09 -11.97 8.76
CA PRO A 312 17.16 -12.96 9.26
C PRO A 312 16.01 -12.27 10.01
N ASP A 313 14.78 -12.74 9.79
CA ASP A 313 13.68 -12.30 10.63
C ASP A 313 13.82 -12.92 12.03
N VAL A 314 13.87 -12.06 13.04
CA VAL A 314 14.00 -12.47 14.45
C VAL A 314 12.64 -12.71 15.11
N THR A 315 11.53 -12.39 14.41
CA THR A 315 10.17 -12.51 14.96
C THR A 315 9.51 -13.84 14.67
N GLY A 316 10.01 -14.60 13.69
CA GLY A 316 9.56 -15.96 13.40
C GLY A 316 10.64 -16.76 12.66
N PRO A 317 10.60 -18.10 12.73
CA PRO A 317 11.58 -18.93 12.03
C PRO A 317 11.42 -18.82 10.50
N GLY A 318 12.54 -18.91 9.77
CA GLY A 318 12.54 -19.23 8.34
C GLY A 318 12.25 -18.08 7.37
N GLY A 319 12.36 -16.82 7.80
CA GLY A 319 12.15 -15.66 6.94
C GLY A 319 13.31 -14.66 6.92
N TRP A 320 13.31 -13.78 5.92
CA TRP A 320 14.13 -12.57 5.90
C TRP A 320 13.29 -11.34 6.19
N ARG A 321 13.89 -10.39 6.89
CA ARG A 321 13.46 -9.00 6.89
C ARG A 321 14.24 -8.24 5.83
N LEU A 322 13.51 -7.74 4.83
CA LEU A 322 14.00 -6.82 3.82
C LEU A 322 13.73 -5.42 4.33
N SER A 323 14.75 -4.57 4.38
CA SER A 323 14.65 -3.19 4.84
C SER A 323 15.25 -2.27 3.81
N ALA A 324 14.45 -1.37 3.25
CA ALA A 324 14.92 -0.39 2.29
C ALA A 324 14.89 1.02 2.87
N THR A 325 15.90 1.82 2.51
CA THR A 325 15.96 3.26 2.80
C THR A 325 16.35 4.00 1.53
N GLY A 326 16.03 5.28 1.43
CA GLY A 326 16.34 6.03 0.22
C GLY A 326 15.99 7.51 0.28
N THR A 327 16.38 8.22 -0.76
CA THR A 327 16.11 9.66 -0.93
C THR A 327 14.90 9.82 -1.84
N HIS A 328 13.86 10.51 -1.34
CA HIS A 328 12.57 10.71 -2.03
C HIS A 328 11.86 9.40 -2.43
N VAL A 329 12.10 8.33 -1.68
CA VAL A 329 11.41 7.06 -1.84
C VAL A 329 10.13 7.10 -0.99
N GLU A 330 9.00 6.78 -1.60
CA GLU A 330 7.68 6.70 -0.93
C GLU A 330 7.08 5.29 -1.02
N ILE A 331 7.52 4.50 -2.01
CA ILE A 331 7.03 3.15 -2.30
C ILE A 331 8.22 2.28 -2.69
N VAL A 332 8.30 1.09 -2.09
CA VAL A 332 9.32 0.09 -2.42
C VAL A 332 8.64 -1.21 -2.83
N GLY A 333 8.95 -1.67 -4.03
CA GLY A 333 8.67 -3.03 -4.50
C GLY A 333 9.87 -3.93 -4.26
N PHE A 334 9.63 -5.17 -3.87
CA PHE A 334 10.65 -6.19 -3.66
C PHE A 334 10.47 -7.34 -4.64
N ALA A 335 11.57 -7.83 -5.22
CA ALA A 335 11.58 -9.00 -6.09
C ALA A 335 12.78 -9.91 -5.79
N ALA A 336 12.64 -11.21 -6.02
CA ALA A 336 13.74 -12.18 -5.89
C ALA A 336 13.89 -13.01 -7.17
N TYR A 337 15.13 -13.38 -7.50
CA TYR A 337 15.45 -14.20 -8.67
C TYR A 337 15.71 -15.65 -8.28
N TYR A 338 14.76 -16.53 -8.58
CA TYR A 338 14.84 -17.96 -8.27
C TYR A 338 14.00 -18.79 -9.25
N ALA A 339 14.13 -20.11 -9.20
CA ALA A 339 13.30 -21.04 -9.98
C ALA A 339 12.22 -21.63 -9.08
N ASP A 340 10.98 -21.76 -9.57
CA ASP A 340 9.91 -22.40 -8.79
C ASP A 340 10.22 -23.88 -8.52
N ASP A 341 10.79 -24.56 -9.53
CA ASP A 341 11.21 -25.95 -9.46
C ASP A 341 12.74 -26.04 -9.28
N PRO A 342 13.23 -26.58 -8.15
CA PRO A 342 14.66 -26.78 -7.93
C PRO A 342 15.31 -27.74 -8.93
N ALA A 343 14.53 -28.63 -9.55
CA ALA A 343 15.03 -29.55 -10.57
C ALA A 343 15.34 -28.84 -11.89
N LEU A 344 14.83 -27.62 -12.08
CA LEU A 344 14.97 -26.82 -13.30
C LEU A 344 15.66 -25.47 -13.00
N PRO A 345 16.92 -25.46 -12.53
CA PRO A 345 17.62 -24.24 -12.12
C PRO A 345 17.88 -23.26 -13.28
N ALA A 346 17.69 -23.69 -14.52
CA ALA A 346 17.76 -22.83 -15.70
C ALA A 346 16.51 -21.95 -15.88
N GLU A 347 15.38 -22.28 -15.25
CA GLU A 347 14.11 -21.57 -15.37
C GLU A 347 13.94 -20.43 -14.35
N ARG A 348 15.05 -19.97 -13.78
CA ARG A 348 15.03 -18.85 -12.83
C ARG A 348 14.42 -17.62 -13.48
N ARG A 349 13.57 -16.93 -12.73
CA ARG A 349 13.01 -15.64 -13.12
C ARG A 349 12.82 -14.75 -11.90
N TRP A 350 12.50 -13.49 -12.15
CA TRP A 350 12.13 -12.58 -11.07
C TRP A 350 10.71 -12.88 -10.62
N HIS A 351 10.53 -13.03 -9.32
CA HIS A 351 9.25 -13.15 -8.64
C HIS A 351 9.03 -11.94 -7.74
N GLN A 352 7.82 -11.39 -7.73
CA GLN A 352 7.48 -10.32 -6.80
C GLN A 352 7.37 -10.92 -5.39
N ILE A 353 8.02 -10.28 -4.43
CA ILE A 353 7.97 -10.65 -3.01
C ILE A 353 6.88 -9.86 -2.31
N GLY A 354 6.77 -8.57 -2.64
CA GLY A 354 5.73 -7.68 -2.11
C GLY A 354 6.03 -6.22 -2.41
N MET A 355 5.08 -5.35 -2.08
CA MET A 355 5.21 -3.90 -2.21
C MET A 355 4.76 -3.23 -0.92
N THR A 356 5.47 -2.19 -0.50
CA THR A 356 5.16 -1.41 0.71
C THR A 356 5.29 0.08 0.45
N GLY A 357 4.49 0.87 1.17
CA GLY A 357 4.57 2.33 1.17
C GLY A 357 4.26 2.86 2.56
N THR A 358 5.30 3.27 3.29
CA THR A 358 5.19 3.82 4.66
C THR A 358 5.38 5.34 4.64
N ALA A 359 4.90 6.03 5.68
CA ALA A 359 5.07 7.49 5.78
C ALA A 359 6.53 7.90 6.03
N ALA A 360 7.33 6.99 6.60
CA ALA A 360 8.75 7.19 6.84
C ALA A 360 9.53 5.88 6.63
N PRO A 361 10.78 5.96 6.14
CA PRO A 361 11.68 4.82 6.12
C PRO A 361 12.02 4.36 7.55
N PRO A 362 12.44 3.09 7.74
CA PRO A 362 12.67 2.10 6.70
C PRO A 362 11.38 1.50 6.12
N PHE A 363 11.47 1.08 4.86
CA PHE A 363 10.45 0.32 4.16
C PHE A 363 10.70 -1.16 4.40
N ASP A 364 10.00 -1.73 5.36
CA ASP A 364 10.23 -3.11 5.79
C ASP A 364 9.22 -4.08 5.16
N LEU A 365 9.70 -5.28 4.79
CA LEU A 365 8.91 -6.42 4.37
C LEU A 365 9.49 -7.70 4.96
N VAL A 366 8.64 -8.56 5.53
CA VAL A 366 9.05 -9.90 5.96
C VAL A 366 8.70 -10.90 4.85
N TRP A 367 9.72 -11.59 4.34
CA TRP A 367 9.56 -12.65 3.35
C TRP A 367 9.81 -14.01 3.96
N LYS A 368 8.83 -14.91 3.88
CA LYS A 368 8.97 -16.31 4.32
C LYS A 368 9.62 -17.16 3.23
N LEU A 369 10.71 -17.84 3.58
CA LEU A 369 11.53 -18.62 2.64
C LEU A 369 11.19 -20.12 2.65
N ASP A 370 10.09 -20.51 3.28
CA ASP A 370 9.79 -21.92 3.61
C ASP A 370 9.97 -22.89 2.44
N ARG A 371 9.67 -22.47 1.20
CA ARG A 371 9.93 -23.27 -0.01
C ARG A 371 11.38 -23.17 -0.51
N LEU A 372 11.96 -21.97 -0.52
CA LEU A 372 13.29 -21.70 -1.07
C LEU A 372 14.42 -22.32 -0.25
N SER A 373 14.36 -22.22 1.08
CA SER A 373 15.37 -22.77 1.99
C SER A 373 15.50 -24.29 1.88
N VAL A 374 14.38 -24.98 1.64
CA VAL A 374 14.34 -26.44 1.45
C VAL A 374 14.93 -26.84 0.09
N GLN A 375 14.73 -26.00 -0.93
CA GLN A 375 15.03 -26.31 -2.32
C GLN A 375 16.50 -26.11 -2.73
N HIS A 376 17.17 -25.09 -2.21
CA HIS A 376 18.45 -24.63 -2.77
C HIS A 376 19.68 -24.91 -1.88
N GLY A 377 19.48 -25.43 -0.65
CA GLY A 377 20.56 -25.60 0.32
C GLY A 377 21.09 -24.27 0.89
N PRO A 378 21.95 -24.31 1.93
CA PRO A 378 22.29 -23.13 2.71
C PRO A 378 23.20 -22.12 1.98
N THR A 379 23.89 -22.53 0.91
CA THR A 379 24.91 -21.72 0.24
C THR A 379 24.42 -21.03 -1.03
N ALA A 380 23.22 -21.34 -1.51
CA ALA A 380 22.71 -20.79 -2.75
C ALA A 380 22.43 -19.29 -2.62
N GLU A 381 22.99 -18.51 -3.54
CA GLU A 381 22.73 -17.07 -3.60
C GLU A 381 21.45 -16.79 -4.37
N ILE A 382 20.58 -16.01 -3.75
CA ILE A 382 19.30 -15.53 -4.26
C ILE A 382 19.44 -14.01 -4.41
N PRO A 383 19.51 -13.49 -5.64
CA PRO A 383 19.41 -12.07 -5.88
C PRO A 383 18.06 -11.54 -5.42
N VAL A 384 18.08 -10.48 -4.61
CA VAL A 384 16.90 -9.76 -4.13
C VAL A 384 17.05 -8.30 -4.49
N ALA A 385 16.04 -7.74 -5.14
CA ALA A 385 15.97 -6.35 -5.54
C ALA A 385 14.97 -5.59 -4.66
N ALA A 386 15.36 -4.39 -4.23
CA ALA A 386 14.44 -3.35 -3.76
C ALA A 386 14.41 -2.24 -4.82
N VAL A 387 13.21 -1.89 -5.26
CA VAL A 387 12.99 -0.95 -6.37
C VAL A 387 12.08 0.17 -5.88
N ALA A 388 12.47 1.42 -6.08
CA ALA A 388 11.58 2.53 -5.83
C ALA A 388 10.50 2.56 -6.92
N CYS A 389 9.23 2.42 -6.54
CA CYS A 389 8.10 2.44 -7.46
C CYS A 389 7.37 3.77 -7.37
N LEU A 390 6.67 4.16 -8.43
CA LEU A 390 5.71 5.27 -8.40
C LEU A 390 4.29 4.80 -8.05
N GLY A 391 4.05 3.50 -8.18
CA GLY A 391 2.79 2.80 -7.92
C GLY A 391 2.82 1.41 -8.57
N GLY A 392 1.69 0.71 -8.53
CA GLY A 392 1.55 -0.55 -9.29
C GLY A 392 1.73 -0.33 -10.79
N GLY A 393 2.52 -1.20 -11.43
CA GLY A 393 2.87 -1.12 -12.85
C GLY A 393 3.84 0.01 -13.24
N ALA A 394 4.35 0.79 -12.28
CA ALA A 394 5.14 2.00 -12.56
C ALA A 394 6.55 1.97 -11.90
N PRO A 395 7.51 1.21 -12.46
CA PRO A 395 8.87 1.12 -11.92
C PRO A 395 9.78 2.31 -12.28
N THR A 396 10.65 2.72 -11.36
CA THR A 396 11.74 3.68 -11.63
C THR A 396 13.08 2.99 -11.87
N ASP A 397 14.09 3.72 -12.35
CA ASP A 397 15.47 3.24 -12.51
C ASP A 397 16.25 3.10 -11.20
N VAL A 398 15.65 3.52 -10.08
CA VAL A 398 16.25 3.49 -8.75
C VAL A 398 15.99 2.14 -8.10
N LEU A 399 17.01 1.29 -8.06
CA LEU A 399 17.01 0.00 -7.38
C LEU A 399 18.36 -0.30 -6.74
N ASP A 400 18.31 -1.14 -5.70
CA ASP A 400 19.46 -1.80 -5.10
C ASP A 400 19.21 -3.31 -5.10
N VAL A 401 20.25 -4.09 -5.37
CA VAL A 401 20.17 -5.55 -5.50
C VAL A 401 21.23 -6.18 -4.61
N ARG A 402 20.84 -7.16 -3.81
CA ARG A 402 21.73 -7.89 -2.90
C ARG A 402 21.65 -9.37 -3.21
N ALA A 403 22.77 -10.08 -3.13
CA ALA A 403 22.77 -11.53 -3.11
C ALA A 403 22.63 -11.99 -1.65
N ALA A 404 21.60 -12.77 -1.36
CA ALA A 404 21.35 -13.31 -0.02
C ALA A 404 21.31 -14.84 -0.05
N ARG A 405 21.73 -15.47 1.04
CA ARG A 405 21.71 -16.92 1.23
C ARG A 405 20.66 -17.33 2.25
N PRO A 406 20.04 -18.51 2.14
CA PRO A 406 19.00 -18.97 3.07
C PRO A 406 19.38 -18.93 4.55
N ASP A 407 20.67 -18.99 4.87
CA ASP A 407 21.21 -18.82 6.24
C ASP A 407 21.08 -17.39 6.79
N GLY A 408 20.62 -16.44 5.97
CA GLY A 408 20.40 -15.04 6.31
C GLY A 408 21.61 -14.14 6.11
N SER A 409 22.73 -14.66 5.60
CA SER A 409 23.85 -13.84 5.15
C SER A 409 23.53 -13.14 3.82
N SER A 410 23.97 -11.90 3.67
CA SER A 410 23.82 -11.14 2.41
C SER A 410 25.09 -10.34 2.09
N THR A 411 25.29 -10.03 0.81
CA THR A 411 26.44 -9.25 0.36
C THR A 411 26.37 -7.80 0.83
N ALA A 412 27.46 -7.29 1.38
CA ALA A 412 27.58 -5.88 1.78
C ALA A 412 27.63 -4.92 0.59
N GLU A 413 28.00 -5.40 -0.60
CA GLU A 413 28.02 -4.64 -1.86
C GLU A 413 26.80 -4.98 -2.73
N ALA A 414 26.42 -4.03 -3.59
CA ALA A 414 25.33 -4.19 -4.53
C ALA A 414 25.73 -5.17 -5.64
N LEU A 415 24.82 -6.07 -6.00
CA LEU A 415 25.00 -7.01 -7.09
C LEU A 415 24.74 -6.28 -8.43
N PRO A 416 25.74 -6.13 -9.32
CA PRO A 416 25.50 -5.54 -10.63
C PRO A 416 24.64 -6.48 -11.49
N LEU A 417 23.66 -5.92 -12.19
CA LEU A 417 22.81 -6.64 -13.14
C LEU A 417 23.03 -6.12 -14.56
N ALA A 418 22.93 -7.03 -15.54
CA ALA A 418 22.80 -6.67 -16.94
C ALA A 418 21.49 -5.88 -17.18
N ALA A 419 21.43 -5.11 -18.26
CA ALA A 419 20.32 -4.17 -18.50
C ALA A 419 18.95 -4.85 -18.61
N ASP A 420 18.89 -6.03 -19.24
CA ASP A 420 17.70 -6.88 -19.35
C ASP A 420 17.23 -7.39 -17.98
N GLN A 421 18.17 -7.86 -17.16
CA GLN A 421 17.88 -8.30 -15.79
C GLN A 421 17.45 -7.15 -14.89
N ARG A 422 18.06 -5.98 -15.04
CA ARG A 422 17.67 -4.75 -14.33
C ARG A 422 16.24 -4.35 -14.69
N LEU A 423 15.89 -4.40 -15.99
CA LEU A 423 14.54 -4.12 -16.46
C LEU A 423 13.52 -5.14 -15.93
N ALA A 424 13.84 -6.44 -15.97
CA ALA A 424 12.99 -7.50 -15.47
C ALA A 424 12.74 -7.37 -13.95
N ALA A 425 13.81 -7.18 -13.16
CA ALA A 425 13.72 -6.98 -11.71
C ALA A 425 12.81 -5.81 -11.35
N ARG A 426 12.99 -4.66 -12.02
CA ARG A 426 12.19 -3.46 -11.82
C ARG A 426 10.72 -3.68 -12.13
N ARG A 427 10.41 -4.25 -13.29
CA ARG A 427 9.04 -4.51 -13.71
C ARG A 427 8.34 -5.47 -12.75
N THR A 428 9.01 -6.56 -12.37
CA THR A 428 8.46 -7.54 -11.43
C THR A 428 8.24 -6.95 -10.04
N ALA A 429 9.20 -6.20 -9.50
CA ALA A 429 9.09 -5.62 -8.16
C ALA A 429 7.91 -4.66 -8.04
N CYS A 430 7.64 -3.89 -9.09
CA CYS A 430 6.59 -2.88 -9.11
C CYS A 430 5.26 -3.37 -9.72
N LEU A 431 5.01 -4.68 -9.86
CA LEU A 431 3.69 -5.18 -10.28
C LEU A 431 2.60 -4.83 -9.26
N TYR A 432 1.34 -4.81 -9.71
CA TYR A 432 0.22 -4.87 -8.78
C TYR A 432 0.25 -6.23 -8.06
N PRO A 433 0.26 -6.25 -6.72
CA PRO A 433 0.39 -7.48 -5.93
C PRO A 433 -0.85 -8.39 -5.98
#